data_AF-A0ABD3HZQ3-F1
#
_entry.id   AF-A0ABD3HZQ3-F1
#
_cell.length_a   1.000
_cell.length_b   1.000
_cell.length_c   1.000
_cell.angle_alpha   90.00
_cell.angle_beta   90.00
_cell.angle_gamma   90.00
#
_symmetry.space_group_name_H-M   'P 1'
#
loop_
_entity.id
_entity.type
_entity.pdbx_description
1 polymer ?
#
loop_
_entity_poly.entity_id
_entity_poly.type
_entity_poly.pdbx_seq_one_letter_code
_entity_poly.pdbx_strand_id
1 'polypeptide(L)'
;MEADDDVPQLNPATLAALQEFLNEKQKIEEEADGGDCGEYEMVQEDWRMSQFWYEPSTSKTVADEIHFLTQGSASLPIACIACPSLYTQLKKSYPQLTVRLLEYDQRFSKFGTDFVFYDYNRPTDLPSEFHESFHIVVADPPYLSRECLENTVLTVKFLSKNVEKSPILVLTGAVQREHIHELLQARPCGFRPLHTNKLGNEFLLYTNYNPQGRLGGWEEKPLVGVLRYELRISAGMAMNSVNLDLRLSVTCETGRS
;
A
#
# COMPACT_ATOMS: atom_id res chain seq x y z
N MET A 1 47.49 29.70 -12.43
CA MET A 1 47.89 29.51 -11.02
C MET A 1 46.78 28.67 -10.43
N GLU A 2 47.03 27.38 -10.26
CA GLU A 2 46.03 26.42 -9.77
C GLU A 2 45.85 26.66 -8.27
N ALA A 3 44.60 26.91 -7.86
CA ALA A 3 44.23 26.97 -6.46
C ALA A 3 44.01 25.53 -6.00
N ASP A 4 44.91 25.08 -5.13
CA ASP A 4 44.86 23.79 -4.43
C ASP A 4 43.55 23.72 -3.64
N ASP A 5 42.70 22.75 -4.02
CA ASP A 5 41.40 22.48 -3.41
C ASP A 5 41.67 21.66 -2.14
N ASP A 6 41.85 22.37 -1.02
CA ASP A 6 42.16 21.80 0.29
C ASP A 6 40.93 21.01 0.79
N VAL A 7 40.82 19.75 0.37
CA VAL A 7 39.75 18.83 0.79
C VAL A 7 39.85 18.65 2.31
N PRO A 8 38.81 19.00 3.09
CA PRO A 8 38.86 18.87 4.54
C PRO A 8 39.09 17.41 4.95
N GLN A 9 40.25 17.13 5.55
CA GLN A 9 40.54 15.81 6.10
C GLN A 9 40.02 15.71 7.54
N LEU A 10 39.29 14.62 7.82
CA LEU A 10 38.86 14.30 9.18
C LEU A 10 40.07 14.12 10.08
N ASN A 11 40.04 14.71 11.28
CA ASN A 11 41.12 14.53 12.22
C ASN A 11 41.24 13.03 12.64
N PRO A 12 42.43 12.56 13.01
CA PRO A 12 42.66 11.14 13.30
C PRO A 12 41.78 10.57 14.43
N ALA A 13 41.42 11.40 15.41
CA ALA A 13 40.58 10.99 16.52
C ALA A 13 39.12 10.75 16.09
N THR A 14 38.58 11.60 15.21
CA THR A 14 37.25 11.44 14.61
C THR A 14 37.21 10.23 13.68
N LEU A 15 38.29 9.98 12.93
CA LEU A 15 38.39 8.82 12.05
C LEU A 15 38.43 7.51 12.86
N ALA A 16 39.19 7.49 13.97
CA ALA A 16 39.22 6.35 14.88
C ALA A 16 37.87 6.09 15.55
N ALA A 17 37.20 7.14 16.04
CA ALA A 17 35.86 7.02 16.62
C ALA A 17 34.82 6.53 15.61
N LEU A 18 34.91 6.97 14.34
CA LEU A 18 34.05 6.49 13.27
C LEU A 18 34.32 5.02 12.93
N GLN A 19 35.58 4.60 12.86
CA GLN A 19 35.94 3.20 12.63
C GLN A 19 35.47 2.30 13.78
N GLU A 20 35.59 2.75 15.03
CA GLU A 20 35.09 2.03 16.20
C GLU A 20 33.55 1.87 16.13
N PHE A 21 32.83 2.95 15.82
CA PHE A 21 31.38 2.91 15.64
C PHE A 21 30.94 1.97 14.50
N LEU A 22 31.65 2.00 13.36
CA LEU A 22 31.37 1.12 12.22
C LEU A 22 31.63 -0.35 12.55
N ASN A 23 32.72 -0.65 13.27
CA ASN A 23 33.02 -2.01 13.71
C ASN A 23 32.02 -2.53 14.75
N GLU A 24 31.54 -1.67 15.65
CA GLU A 24 30.51 -2.01 16.63
C GLU A 24 29.16 -2.28 15.95
N LYS A 25 28.78 -1.43 14.97
CA LYS A 25 27.64 -1.66 14.07
C LYS A 25 27.74 -3.02 13.36
N GLN A 26 28.90 -3.32 12.77
CA GLN A 26 29.11 -4.55 12.02
C GLN A 26 29.04 -5.80 12.92
N LYS A 27 29.58 -5.74 14.14
CA LYS A 27 29.46 -6.84 15.12
C LYS A 27 28.02 -7.06 15.58
N ILE A 28 27.26 -5.98 15.80
CA ILE A 28 25.83 -6.08 16.15
C ILE A 28 25.05 -6.72 14.99
N GLU A 29 25.38 -6.38 13.75
CA GLU A 29 24.78 -6.97 12.55
C GLU A 29 25.16 -8.46 12.41
N GLU A 30 26.41 -8.83 12.63
CA GLU A 30 26.90 -10.22 12.60
C GLU A 30 26.35 -11.08 13.75
N GLU A 31 26.13 -10.51 14.94
CA GLU A 31 25.52 -11.21 16.09
C GLU A 31 23.99 -11.36 15.94
N ALA A 32 23.33 -10.44 15.22
CA ALA A 32 21.90 -10.54 14.89
C ALA A 32 21.62 -11.57 13.78
N ASP A 33 22.60 -11.85 12.92
CA ASP A 33 22.53 -12.81 11.81
C ASP A 33 22.71 -14.28 12.25
N GLY A 34 23.01 -14.52 13.54
CA GLY A 34 23.20 -15.86 14.11
C GLY A 34 21.91 -16.66 14.39
N GLY A 35 20.74 -16.15 14.01
CA GLY A 35 19.44 -16.78 14.25
C GLY A 35 18.77 -17.24 12.96
N ASP A 36 18.84 -18.56 12.68
CA ASP A 36 18.10 -19.27 11.62
C ASP A 36 17.91 -18.44 10.33
N CYS A 37 18.92 -18.47 9.46
CA CYS A 37 18.88 -17.88 8.12
C CYS A 37 17.78 -18.55 7.26
N GLY A 38 16.54 -18.14 7.50
CA GLY A 38 15.36 -18.68 6.83
C GLY A 38 15.32 -18.26 5.37
N GLU A 39 14.77 -19.14 4.53
CA GLU A 39 14.59 -18.98 3.07
C GLU A 39 13.96 -17.63 2.63
N TYR A 40 13.30 -16.92 3.55
CA TYR A 40 12.59 -15.65 3.34
C TYR A 40 13.10 -14.52 4.23
N GLU A 41 14.42 -14.42 4.39
CA GLU A 41 15.06 -13.34 5.15
C GLU A 41 14.88 -11.97 4.46
N MET A 42 14.56 -10.94 5.25
CA MET A 42 14.39 -9.57 4.76
C MET A 42 15.75 -8.87 4.62
N VAL A 43 15.88 -8.00 3.63
CA VAL A 43 17.05 -7.12 3.50
C VAL A 43 16.91 -5.90 4.42
N GLN A 44 18.02 -5.26 4.76
CA GLN A 44 17.99 -3.98 5.49
C GLN A 44 17.33 -2.88 4.64
N GLU A 45 16.55 -2.03 5.30
CA GLU A 45 15.86 -0.89 4.69
C GLU A 45 16.83 0.05 3.98
N ASP A 46 16.52 0.43 2.73
CA ASP A 46 17.17 1.55 2.04
C ASP A 46 16.20 2.74 1.91
N TRP A 47 16.46 3.78 2.70
CA TRP A 47 15.68 5.02 2.70
C TRP A 47 15.68 5.73 1.34
N ARG A 48 16.72 5.54 0.51
CA ARG A 48 16.79 6.13 -0.84
C ARG A 48 15.77 5.51 -1.79
N MET A 49 15.33 4.29 -1.49
CA MET A 49 14.27 3.58 -2.21
C MET A 49 12.91 3.71 -1.52
N SER A 50 12.81 4.49 -0.44
CA SER A 50 11.61 4.62 0.41
C SER A 50 11.09 3.28 0.94
N GLN A 51 12.01 2.42 1.35
CA GLN A 51 11.70 1.14 1.98
C GLN A 51 11.43 1.30 3.47
N PHE A 52 10.25 0.87 3.91
CA PHE A 52 9.86 0.84 5.31
C PHE A 52 9.13 -0.47 5.61
N TRP A 53 9.64 -1.24 6.56
CA TRP A 53 9.11 -2.58 6.85
C TRP A 53 7.96 -2.50 7.85
N TYR A 54 6.85 -3.14 7.50
CA TYR A 54 5.71 -3.34 8.40
C TYR A 54 6.12 -4.09 9.67
N GLU A 55 5.46 -3.76 10.78
CA GLU A 55 5.53 -4.59 11.98
C GLU A 55 5.03 -6.02 11.67
N PRO A 56 5.55 -7.06 12.36
CA PRO A 56 5.10 -8.44 12.17
C PRO A 56 3.58 -8.63 12.32
N SER A 57 2.96 -7.88 13.24
CA SER A 57 1.51 -7.84 13.44
C SER A 57 0.78 -7.40 12.17
N THR A 58 1.26 -6.35 11.52
CA THR A 58 0.67 -5.78 10.31
C THR A 58 0.78 -6.73 9.15
N SER A 59 1.99 -7.22 8.86
CA SER A 59 2.20 -8.19 7.80
C SER A 59 1.36 -9.45 8.02
N LYS A 60 1.26 -9.95 9.26
CA LYS A 60 0.47 -11.15 9.59
C LYS A 60 -1.01 -10.92 9.34
N THR A 61 -1.58 -9.81 9.81
CA THR A 61 -3.00 -9.50 9.62
C THR A 61 -3.37 -9.40 8.14
N VAL A 62 -2.54 -8.73 7.32
CA VAL A 62 -2.80 -8.62 5.88
C VAL A 62 -2.60 -9.96 5.17
N ALA A 63 -1.59 -10.75 5.55
CA ALA A 63 -1.39 -12.10 5.00
C ALA A 63 -2.57 -13.03 5.31
N ASP A 64 -3.15 -12.93 6.50
CA ASP A 64 -4.31 -13.73 6.91
C ASP A 64 -5.56 -13.36 6.11
N GLU A 65 -5.75 -12.06 5.83
CA GLU A 65 -6.83 -11.61 4.95
C GLU A 65 -6.64 -12.14 3.52
N ILE A 66 -5.44 -12.05 2.95
CA ILE A 66 -5.15 -12.59 1.61
C ILE A 66 -5.40 -14.10 1.59
N HIS A 67 -4.95 -14.83 2.61
CA HIS A 67 -5.22 -16.27 2.71
C HIS A 67 -6.73 -16.55 2.79
N PHE A 68 -7.49 -15.80 3.58
CA PHE A 68 -8.95 -15.93 3.64
C PHE A 68 -9.60 -15.72 2.26
N LEU A 69 -9.17 -14.70 1.51
CA LEU A 69 -9.67 -14.41 0.17
C LEU A 69 -9.38 -15.51 -0.84
N THR A 70 -8.34 -16.32 -0.64
CA THR A 70 -8.07 -17.46 -1.52
C THR A 70 -9.09 -18.58 -1.36
N GLN A 71 -9.93 -18.54 -0.32
CA GLN A 71 -10.92 -19.57 0.02
C GLN A 71 -10.30 -20.98 0.12
N GLY A 72 -9.02 -21.05 0.52
CA GLY A 72 -8.25 -22.29 0.60
C GLY A 72 -7.70 -22.80 -0.73
N SER A 73 -7.89 -22.06 -1.84
CA SER A 73 -7.33 -22.42 -3.15
C SER A 73 -5.87 -21.96 -3.27
N ALA A 74 -4.94 -22.91 -3.15
CA ALA A 74 -3.50 -22.67 -3.27
C ALA A 74 -3.06 -22.22 -4.69
N SER A 75 -3.89 -22.47 -5.71
CA SER A 75 -3.56 -22.21 -7.11
C SER A 75 -3.92 -20.80 -7.59
N LEU A 76 -4.47 -19.94 -6.74
CA LEU A 76 -4.82 -18.57 -7.11
C LEU A 76 -3.57 -17.68 -7.09
N PRO A 77 -3.13 -17.12 -8.24
CA PRO A 77 -1.97 -16.25 -8.28
C PRO A 77 -2.23 -14.92 -7.56
N ILE A 78 -1.29 -14.54 -6.70
CA ILE A 78 -1.27 -13.28 -5.94
C ILE A 78 -0.08 -12.44 -6.40
N ALA A 79 -0.30 -11.15 -6.65
CA ALA A 79 0.77 -10.20 -6.93
C ALA A 79 1.00 -9.28 -5.74
N CYS A 80 2.25 -9.17 -5.31
CA CYS A 80 2.74 -8.23 -4.31
C CYS A 80 3.55 -7.14 -5.02
N ILE A 81 3.03 -5.92 -5.12
CA ILE A 81 3.69 -4.79 -5.77
C ILE A 81 4.37 -3.91 -4.71
N ALA A 82 5.69 -3.81 -4.76
CA ALA A 82 6.52 -3.00 -3.87
C ALA A 82 6.30 -3.26 -2.36
N CYS A 83 5.85 -4.47 -2.00
CA CYS A 83 5.52 -4.84 -0.62
C CYS A 83 6.25 -6.12 -0.15
N PRO A 84 7.61 -6.12 -0.08
CA PRO A 84 8.40 -7.32 0.17
C PRO A 84 8.21 -7.91 1.58
N SER A 85 7.95 -7.08 2.58
CA SER A 85 7.63 -7.50 3.95
C SER A 85 6.37 -8.39 4.01
N LEU A 86 5.36 -8.06 3.21
CA LEU A 86 4.15 -8.87 3.09
C LEU A 86 4.40 -10.16 2.30
N TYR A 87 5.18 -10.10 1.22
CA TYR A 87 5.58 -11.30 0.47
C TYR A 87 6.26 -12.32 1.38
N THR A 88 7.28 -11.89 2.16
CA THR A 88 7.99 -12.81 3.07
C THR A 88 7.06 -13.39 4.13
N GLN A 89 6.14 -12.59 4.68
CA GLN A 89 5.15 -13.09 5.64
C GLN A 89 4.19 -14.12 5.02
N LEU A 90 3.72 -13.89 3.79
CA LEU A 90 2.87 -14.81 3.04
C LEU A 90 3.58 -16.15 2.81
N LYS A 91 4.84 -16.12 2.34
CA LYS A 91 5.62 -17.33 2.10
C LYS A 91 5.92 -18.12 3.38
N LYS A 92 6.20 -17.42 4.49
CA LYS A 92 6.40 -18.03 5.81
C LYS A 92 5.12 -18.68 6.37
N SER A 93 3.97 -18.01 6.22
CA SER A 93 2.71 -18.46 6.83
C SER A 93 1.96 -19.46 5.97
N TYR A 94 2.05 -19.32 4.64
CA TYR A 94 1.25 -20.02 3.65
C TYR A 94 2.11 -20.40 2.43
N PRO A 95 3.10 -21.29 2.59
CA PRO A 95 4.08 -21.62 1.55
C PRO A 95 3.46 -22.22 0.28
N GLN A 96 2.24 -22.76 0.37
CA GLN A 96 1.49 -23.31 -0.76
C GLN A 96 0.92 -22.25 -1.71
N LEU A 97 0.85 -20.97 -1.29
CA LEU A 97 0.29 -19.91 -2.13
C LEU A 97 1.24 -19.56 -3.27
N THR A 98 0.67 -19.34 -4.46
CA THR A 98 1.40 -18.84 -5.61
C THR A 98 1.49 -17.31 -5.54
N VAL A 99 2.62 -16.77 -5.10
CA VAL A 99 2.83 -15.32 -4.90
C VAL A 99 3.98 -14.84 -5.76
N ARG A 100 3.80 -13.73 -6.49
CA ARG A 100 4.87 -13.01 -7.18
C ARG A 100 5.17 -11.69 -6.49
N LEU A 101 6.45 -11.38 -6.31
CA LEU A 101 6.92 -10.09 -5.79
C LEU A 101 7.43 -9.24 -6.96
N LEU A 102 6.75 -8.13 -7.21
CA LEU A 102 7.18 -7.09 -8.13
C LEU A 102 7.92 -6.02 -7.32
N GLU A 103 9.23 -5.92 -7.50
CA GLU A 103 10.08 -5.06 -6.66
C GLU A 103 11.23 -4.44 -7.47
N TYR A 104 11.59 -3.20 -7.12
CA TYR A 104 12.68 -2.47 -7.77
C TYR A 104 14.05 -2.89 -7.23
N ASP A 105 14.12 -3.18 -5.93
CA ASP A 105 15.36 -3.59 -5.28
C ASP A 105 15.79 -5.00 -5.69
N GLN A 106 16.86 -5.07 -6.49
CA GLN A 106 17.40 -6.33 -7.00
C GLN A 106 17.93 -7.27 -5.91
N ARG A 107 18.14 -6.81 -4.68
CA ARG A 107 18.54 -7.72 -3.58
C ARG A 107 17.47 -8.79 -3.31
N PHE A 108 16.22 -8.55 -3.67
CA PHE A 108 15.14 -9.54 -3.59
C PHE A 108 15.15 -10.58 -4.73
N SER A 109 16.05 -10.48 -5.71
CA SER A 109 16.23 -11.51 -6.75
C SER A 109 16.61 -12.89 -6.19
N LYS A 110 17.06 -12.94 -4.92
CA LYS A 110 17.29 -14.18 -4.18
C LYS A 110 16.04 -15.07 -4.06
N PHE A 111 14.84 -14.52 -4.22
CA PHE A 111 13.59 -15.29 -4.27
C PHE A 111 13.34 -15.99 -5.62
N GLY A 112 14.31 -15.95 -6.54
CA GLY A 112 14.32 -16.74 -7.75
C GLY A 112 13.14 -16.39 -8.65
N THR A 113 12.34 -17.40 -9.02
CA THR A 113 11.22 -17.21 -9.95
C THR A 113 10.12 -16.33 -9.37
N ASP A 114 9.96 -16.25 -8.05
CA ASP A 114 8.90 -15.44 -7.45
C ASP A 114 9.17 -13.94 -7.61
N PHE A 115 10.44 -13.54 -7.78
CA PHE A 115 10.85 -12.15 -7.97
C PHE A 115 10.68 -11.71 -9.43
N VAL A 116 10.17 -10.49 -9.58
CA VAL A 116 9.98 -9.80 -10.85
C VAL A 116 10.54 -8.39 -10.67
N PHE A 117 11.56 -8.02 -11.44
CA PHE A 117 12.05 -6.65 -11.43
C PHE A 117 10.93 -5.72 -11.92
N TYR A 118 10.63 -4.69 -11.14
CA TYR A 118 9.55 -3.75 -11.41
C TYR A 118 9.99 -2.32 -11.12
N ASP A 119 9.81 -1.44 -12.11
CA ASP A 119 9.99 0.00 -11.98
C ASP A 119 8.63 0.67 -12.17
N TYR A 120 8.14 1.36 -11.15
CA TYR A 120 6.84 2.03 -11.21
C TYR A 120 6.80 3.14 -12.29
N ASN A 121 7.93 3.65 -12.77
CA ASN A 121 7.97 4.59 -13.90
C ASN A 121 7.65 3.91 -15.23
N ARG A 122 7.70 2.57 -15.27
CA ARG A 122 7.36 1.73 -16.42
C ARG A 122 6.30 0.70 -15.99
N PRO A 123 5.10 1.15 -15.60
CA PRO A 123 4.14 0.33 -14.84
C PRO A 123 3.65 -0.93 -15.58
N THR A 124 3.72 -0.95 -16.91
CA THR A 124 3.30 -2.08 -17.75
C THR A 124 4.47 -2.75 -18.46
N ASP A 125 5.73 -2.43 -18.12
CA ASP A 125 6.91 -3.12 -18.62
C ASP A 125 7.12 -4.44 -17.86
N LEU A 126 6.15 -5.34 -18.01
CA LEU A 126 6.06 -6.61 -17.31
C LEU A 126 5.86 -7.75 -18.32
N PRO A 127 6.19 -9.00 -17.94
CA PRO A 127 5.96 -10.16 -18.78
C PRO A 127 4.51 -10.21 -19.29
N SER A 128 4.33 -10.50 -20.58
CA SER A 128 3.00 -10.49 -21.22
C SER A 128 2.01 -11.48 -20.60
N GLU A 129 2.51 -12.58 -20.04
CA GLU A 129 1.74 -13.58 -19.30
C GLU A 129 1.15 -13.05 -17.97
N PHE A 130 1.58 -11.88 -17.52
CA PHE A 130 1.05 -11.24 -16.33
C PHE A 130 -0.19 -10.38 -16.60
N HIS A 131 -0.49 -10.11 -17.87
CA HIS A 131 -1.68 -9.37 -18.25
C HIS A 131 -2.94 -10.13 -17.81
N GLU A 132 -3.73 -9.52 -16.92
CA GLU A 132 -5.00 -10.04 -16.39
C GLU A 132 -4.90 -11.48 -15.83
N SER A 133 -3.80 -11.85 -15.19
CA SER A 133 -3.58 -13.22 -14.70
C SER A 133 -3.68 -13.40 -13.18
N PHE A 134 -3.71 -12.31 -12.41
CA PHE A 134 -3.73 -12.35 -10.94
C PHE A 134 -5.14 -12.22 -10.36
N HIS A 135 -5.46 -13.07 -9.39
CA HIS A 135 -6.77 -13.06 -8.74
C HIS A 135 -6.82 -12.07 -7.58
N ILE A 136 -5.70 -11.88 -6.88
CA ILE A 136 -5.56 -10.91 -5.78
C ILE A 136 -4.32 -10.06 -6.09
N VAL A 137 -4.46 -8.74 -5.94
CA VAL A 137 -3.34 -7.81 -6.08
C VAL A 137 -3.21 -7.00 -4.80
N VAL A 138 -2.03 -7.00 -4.20
CA VAL A 138 -1.68 -6.13 -3.08
C VAL A 138 -0.55 -5.20 -3.50
N ALA A 139 -0.66 -3.93 -3.14
CA ALA A 139 0.31 -2.90 -3.50
C ALA A 139 0.68 -2.02 -2.32
N ASP A 140 1.93 -1.61 -2.28
CA ASP A 140 2.47 -0.61 -1.35
C ASP A 140 3.34 0.39 -2.13
N PRO A 141 2.75 1.44 -2.73
CA PRO A 141 3.49 2.39 -3.55
C PRO A 141 4.61 3.06 -2.74
N PRO A 142 5.86 3.13 -3.25
CA PRO A 142 7.01 3.62 -2.49
C PRO A 142 6.92 5.11 -2.11
N TYR A 143 6.14 5.90 -2.84
CA TYR A 143 6.01 7.34 -2.61
C TYR A 143 4.55 7.77 -2.46
N LEU A 144 4.32 8.79 -1.63
CA LEU A 144 3.01 9.40 -1.42
C LEU A 144 2.66 10.49 -2.45
N SER A 145 3.28 10.46 -3.63
CA SER A 145 2.93 11.34 -4.74
C SER A 145 1.74 10.78 -5.53
N ARG A 146 0.93 11.66 -6.12
CA ARG A 146 -0.19 11.24 -6.98
C ARG A 146 0.29 10.42 -8.18
N GLU A 147 1.37 10.84 -8.81
CA GLU A 147 1.97 10.15 -9.96
C GLU A 147 2.40 8.71 -9.63
N CYS A 148 3.06 8.50 -8.47
CA CYS A 148 3.46 7.16 -8.03
C CYS A 148 2.23 6.26 -7.82
N LEU A 149 1.16 6.80 -7.23
CA LEU A 149 -0.10 6.09 -7.08
C LEU A 149 -0.74 5.78 -8.44
N GLU A 150 -0.84 6.75 -9.34
CA GLU A 150 -1.43 6.55 -10.68
C GLU A 150 -0.70 5.46 -11.47
N ASN A 151 0.63 5.49 -11.47
CA ASN A 151 1.44 4.44 -12.09
C ASN A 151 1.25 3.08 -11.42
N THR A 152 1.23 3.02 -10.08
CA THR A 152 0.96 1.76 -9.38
C THR A 152 -0.44 1.23 -9.71
N VAL A 153 -1.43 2.10 -9.87
CA VAL A 153 -2.79 1.70 -10.29
C VAL A 153 -2.79 1.17 -11.73
N LEU A 154 -1.99 1.72 -12.64
CA LEU A 154 -1.83 1.15 -13.98
C LEU A 154 -1.30 -0.28 -13.91
N THR A 155 -0.30 -0.53 -13.05
CA THR A 155 0.22 -1.89 -12.78
C THR A 155 -0.87 -2.79 -12.19
N VAL A 156 -1.61 -2.33 -11.19
CA VAL A 156 -2.73 -3.09 -10.59
C VAL A 156 -3.76 -3.48 -11.64
N LYS A 157 -4.14 -2.55 -12.52
CA LYS A 157 -5.09 -2.79 -13.62
C LYS A 157 -4.53 -3.79 -14.64
N PHE A 158 -3.26 -3.68 -15.00
CA PHE A 158 -2.59 -4.61 -15.91
C PHE A 158 -2.58 -6.04 -15.35
N LEU A 159 -2.32 -6.22 -14.06
CA LEU A 159 -2.19 -7.55 -13.43
C LEU A 159 -3.54 -8.19 -13.09
N SER A 160 -4.52 -7.39 -12.69
CA SER A 160 -5.80 -7.90 -12.16
C SER A 160 -6.59 -8.62 -13.25
N LYS A 161 -6.92 -9.89 -13.02
CA LYS A 161 -7.78 -10.69 -13.92
C LYS A 161 -9.12 -10.02 -14.24
N ASN A 162 -9.68 -9.30 -13.28
CA ASN A 162 -10.75 -8.36 -13.51
C ASN A 162 -10.69 -7.31 -12.41
N VAL A 163 -10.24 -6.09 -12.69
CA VAL A 163 -10.02 -5.04 -11.67
C VAL A 163 -11.24 -4.74 -10.80
N GLU A 164 -12.46 -4.93 -11.31
CA GLU A 164 -13.70 -4.68 -10.57
C GLU A 164 -14.07 -5.83 -9.60
N LYS A 165 -13.59 -7.06 -9.87
CA LYS A 165 -13.96 -8.27 -9.12
C LYS A 165 -12.81 -8.89 -8.34
N SER A 166 -11.58 -8.78 -8.85
CA SER A 166 -10.37 -9.21 -8.17
C SER A 166 -10.21 -8.41 -6.88
N PRO A 167 -10.04 -9.05 -5.71
CA PRO A 167 -9.70 -8.33 -4.49
C PRO A 167 -8.40 -7.53 -4.66
N ILE A 168 -8.49 -6.24 -4.38
CA ILE A 168 -7.36 -5.31 -4.39
C ILE A 168 -7.16 -4.78 -2.98
N LEU A 169 -5.91 -4.82 -2.51
CA LEU A 169 -5.47 -4.24 -1.26
C LEU A 169 -4.37 -3.22 -1.56
N VAL A 170 -4.49 -1.98 -1.07
CA VAL A 170 -3.45 -0.97 -1.22
C VAL A 170 -3.09 -0.44 0.15
N LEU A 171 -1.84 -0.59 0.57
CA LEU A 171 -1.31 0.07 1.75
C LEU A 171 -0.61 1.35 1.30
N THR A 172 -1.01 2.50 1.85
CA THR A 172 -0.35 3.78 1.53
C THR A 172 -0.76 4.85 2.56
N GLY A 173 -0.22 6.05 2.42
CA GLY A 173 -0.52 7.17 3.30
C GLY A 173 -1.96 7.66 3.20
N ALA A 174 -2.55 8.08 4.32
CA ALA A 174 -3.91 8.60 4.43
C ALA A 174 -4.20 9.78 3.48
N VAL A 175 -3.16 10.52 3.09
CA VAL A 175 -3.21 11.61 2.10
C VAL A 175 -3.73 11.15 0.73
N GLN A 176 -3.59 9.86 0.40
CA GLN A 176 -4.04 9.29 -0.87
C GLN A 176 -5.52 8.87 -0.90
N ARG A 177 -6.27 9.11 0.20
CA ARG A 177 -7.65 8.63 0.35
C ARG A 177 -8.56 8.94 -0.84
N GLU A 178 -8.58 10.20 -1.29
CA GLU A 178 -9.45 10.61 -2.40
C GLU A 178 -8.97 10.06 -3.75
N HIS A 179 -7.65 10.05 -3.99
CA HIS A 179 -7.08 9.52 -5.24
C HIS A 179 -7.33 8.02 -5.39
N ILE A 180 -7.17 7.23 -4.31
CA ILE A 180 -7.47 5.79 -4.36
C ILE A 180 -8.95 5.55 -4.67
N HIS A 181 -9.84 6.33 -4.07
CA HIS A 181 -11.27 6.21 -4.34
C HIS A 181 -11.59 6.55 -5.80
N GLU A 182 -11.01 7.63 -6.34
CA GLU A 182 -11.16 8.04 -7.74
C GLU A 182 -10.66 6.94 -8.70
N LEU A 183 -9.47 6.38 -8.45
CA LEU A 183 -8.75 5.53 -9.40
C LEU A 183 -9.16 4.05 -9.38
N LEU A 184 -9.55 3.54 -8.19
CA LEU A 184 -9.83 2.13 -7.94
C LEU A 184 -11.20 1.85 -7.29
N GLN A 185 -11.96 2.89 -6.92
CA GLN A 185 -13.18 2.75 -6.11
C GLN A 185 -12.95 2.05 -4.75
N ALA A 186 -11.68 1.94 -4.34
CA ALA A 186 -11.30 1.36 -3.06
C ALA A 186 -11.54 2.33 -1.92
N ARG A 187 -11.76 1.79 -0.71
CA ARG A 187 -12.10 2.56 0.49
C ARG A 187 -11.20 2.17 1.65
N PRO A 188 -10.88 3.12 2.55
CA PRO A 188 -10.05 2.82 3.71
C PRO A 188 -10.75 1.84 4.64
N CYS A 189 -9.97 0.93 5.22
CA CYS A 189 -10.39 -0.01 6.24
C CYS A 189 -10.19 0.56 7.65
N GLY A 190 -10.91 0.02 8.64
CA GLY A 190 -10.68 0.36 10.04
C GLY A 190 -9.32 -0.12 10.60
N PHE A 191 -8.69 -1.10 9.95
CA PHE A 191 -7.35 -1.58 10.28
C PHE A 191 -6.28 -0.48 10.04
N ARG A 192 -5.29 -0.41 10.94
CA ARG A 192 -4.20 0.59 10.90
C ARG A 192 -2.85 -0.10 10.78
N PRO A 193 -2.22 -0.10 9.59
CA PRO A 193 -0.90 -0.68 9.42
C PRO A 193 0.16 0.13 10.19
N LEU A 194 1.07 -0.59 10.84
CA LEU A 194 2.21 -0.04 11.58
C LEU A 194 3.52 -0.50 10.95
N HIS A 195 4.54 0.34 11.07
CA HIS A 195 5.88 0.08 10.57
C HIS A 195 6.84 -0.09 11.74
N THR A 196 7.85 -0.94 11.57
CA THR A 196 8.88 -1.20 12.58
C THR A 196 9.58 0.09 12.98
N ASN A 197 9.86 0.95 12.00
CA ASN A 197 10.35 2.30 12.20
C ASN A 197 9.20 3.31 12.13
N LYS A 198 9.22 4.29 13.03
CA LYS A 198 8.18 5.33 13.09
C LYS A 198 8.25 6.22 11.85
N LEU A 199 7.14 6.33 11.14
CA LEU A 199 6.93 7.28 10.05
C LEU A 199 6.10 8.47 10.53
N GLY A 200 6.34 9.64 9.94
CA GLY A 200 5.58 10.85 10.26
C GLY A 200 4.17 10.87 9.62
N ASN A 201 3.95 10.04 8.60
CA ASN A 201 2.67 9.96 7.89
C ASN A 201 1.79 8.87 8.50
N GLU A 202 0.48 9.13 8.57
CA GLU A 202 -0.51 8.09 8.85
C GLU A 202 -0.67 7.20 7.61
N PHE A 203 -0.62 5.88 7.79
CA PHE A 203 -0.90 4.89 6.75
C PHE A 203 -2.22 4.19 6.99
N LEU A 204 -2.89 3.84 5.89
CA LEU A 204 -4.17 3.13 5.86
C LEU A 204 -4.06 1.94 4.91
N LEU A 205 -4.91 0.94 5.14
CA LEU A 205 -5.18 -0.12 4.18
C LEU A 205 -6.48 0.21 3.44
N TYR A 206 -6.45 0.16 2.11
CA TYR A 206 -7.60 0.40 1.25
C TYR A 206 -7.98 -0.87 0.51
N THR A 207 -9.29 -1.14 0.35
CA THR A 207 -9.79 -2.30 -0.39
C THR A 207 -10.94 -1.97 -1.31
N ASN A 208 -11.04 -2.67 -2.45
CA ASN A 208 -12.19 -2.57 -3.38
C ASN A 208 -13.37 -3.49 -2.99
N TYR A 209 -13.22 -4.26 -1.91
CA TYR A 209 -14.25 -5.11 -1.31
C TYR A 209 -14.37 -4.80 0.18
N ASN A 210 -15.52 -5.06 0.81
CA ASN A 210 -15.68 -4.84 2.24
C ASN A 210 -15.09 -6.02 3.04
N PRO A 211 -14.01 -5.83 3.83
CA PRO A 211 -13.39 -6.90 4.59
C PRO A 211 -14.15 -7.26 5.87
N GLN A 212 -15.24 -6.53 6.18
CA GLN A 212 -16.03 -6.70 7.40
C GLN A 212 -15.13 -6.66 8.65
N GLY A 213 -15.48 -7.36 9.73
CA GLY A 213 -14.74 -7.34 10.98
C GLY A 213 -13.27 -7.78 10.90
N ARG A 214 -12.83 -8.42 9.80
CA ARG A 214 -11.44 -8.92 9.67
C ARG A 214 -10.41 -7.79 9.55
N LEU A 215 -10.81 -6.66 8.96
CA LEU A 215 -9.99 -5.45 8.85
C LEU A 215 -10.75 -4.20 9.36
N GLY A 216 -11.70 -4.38 10.28
CA GLY A 216 -12.48 -3.28 10.85
C GLY A 216 -13.52 -2.64 9.91
N GLY A 217 -13.89 -3.31 8.82
CA GLY A 217 -14.84 -2.84 7.82
C GLY A 217 -14.29 -1.65 7.02
N TRP A 218 -15.10 -1.11 6.11
CA TRP A 218 -14.81 0.20 5.53
C TRP A 218 -15.10 1.30 6.53
N GLU A 219 -14.21 2.29 6.61
CA GLU A 219 -14.50 3.50 7.38
C GLU A 219 -15.73 4.18 6.80
N GLU A 220 -16.65 4.53 7.68
CA GLU A 220 -17.70 5.47 7.32
C GLU A 220 -17.04 6.82 7.02
N LYS A 221 -17.37 7.44 5.89
CA LYS A 221 -16.99 8.85 5.70
C LYS A 221 -17.54 9.60 6.92
N PRO A 222 -16.74 10.43 7.60
CA PRO A 222 -17.33 11.39 8.52
C PRO A 222 -18.40 12.13 7.71
N LEU A 223 -19.61 12.26 8.27
CA LEU A 223 -20.70 13.00 7.68
C LEU A 223 -20.31 14.49 7.60
N VAL A 224 -19.43 14.83 6.66
CA VAL A 224 -19.19 16.21 6.27
C VAL A 224 -20.35 16.55 5.34
N GLY A 225 -21.45 17.00 5.94
CA GLY A 225 -22.61 17.62 5.30
C GLY A 225 -22.92 17.13 3.89
N VAL A 226 -23.52 15.94 3.76
CA VAL A 226 -24.20 15.58 2.52
C VAL A 226 -25.37 16.55 2.35
N LEU A 227 -25.22 17.54 1.46
CA LEU A 227 -26.34 18.34 0.97
C LEU A 227 -27.31 17.39 0.27
N ARG A 228 -28.31 16.89 1.02
CA ARG A 228 -29.44 16.17 0.43
C ARG A 228 -30.35 17.20 -0.22
N TYR A 229 -30.34 17.23 -1.55
CA TYR A 229 -31.34 17.96 -2.32
C TYR A 229 -32.62 17.12 -2.36
N GLU A 230 -33.61 17.42 -1.53
CA GLU A 230 -34.96 16.87 -1.72
C GLU A 230 -35.70 17.69 -2.78
N LEU A 231 -36.02 17.07 -3.91
CA LEU A 231 -36.91 17.65 -4.91
C LEU A 231 -38.36 17.38 -4.49
N ARG A 232 -39.05 18.39 -3.93
CA ARG A 232 -40.51 18.30 -3.68
C ARG A 232 -41.28 19.00 -4.79
N ILE A 233 -42.05 18.23 -5.54
CA ILE A 233 -43.00 18.74 -6.53
C ILE A 233 -44.34 18.92 -5.83
N SER A 234 -44.83 20.15 -5.72
CA SER A 234 -46.19 20.45 -5.25
C SER A 234 -47.07 20.79 -6.44
N ALA A 235 -48.12 20.02 -6.67
CA ALA A 235 -49.15 20.33 -7.66
C ALA A 235 -50.28 21.12 -6.99
N GLY A 236 -50.39 22.42 -7.30
CA GLY A 236 -51.53 23.23 -6.90
C GLY A 236 -52.71 23.01 -7.85
N MET A 237 -53.86 22.56 -7.32
CA MET A 237 -55.11 22.52 -8.08
C MET A 237 -55.67 23.95 -8.26
N ALA A 238 -55.29 24.60 -9.35
CA ALA A 238 -56.06 25.70 -9.94
C ALA A 238 -56.06 25.53 -11.46
N MET A 239 -57.25 25.52 -12.05
CA MET A 239 -57.48 25.22 -13.47
C MET A 239 -56.57 26.05 -14.39
N ASN A 240 -55.86 25.34 -15.27
CA ASN A 240 -55.17 25.81 -16.48
C ASN A 240 -53.79 26.49 -16.38
N SER A 241 -53.03 26.31 -15.30
CA SER A 241 -51.57 26.59 -15.35
C SER A 241 -50.79 25.85 -14.25
N VAL A 242 -49.83 25.00 -14.64
CA VAL A 242 -48.87 24.39 -13.70
C VAL A 242 -47.78 25.42 -13.41
N ASN A 243 -47.80 26.05 -12.24
CA ASN A 243 -46.67 26.85 -11.75
C ASN A 243 -45.68 25.91 -11.04
N LEU A 244 -44.44 25.87 -11.53
CA LEU A 244 -43.35 25.12 -10.93
C LEU A 244 -42.65 26.01 -9.90
N ASP A 245 -43.07 25.94 -8.64
CA ASP A 245 -42.43 26.71 -7.55
C ASP A 245 -41.24 25.90 -6.98
N LEU A 246 -40.02 26.27 -7.38
CA LEU A 246 -38.77 25.66 -6.92
C LEU A 246 -38.37 26.30 -5.57
N ARG A 247 -38.65 25.63 -4.46
CA ARG A 247 -38.14 26.03 -3.15
C ARG A 247 -36.97 25.15 -2.74
N LEU A 248 -35.80 25.76 -2.60
CA LEU A 248 -34.64 25.17 -1.93
C LEU A 248 -34.86 25.23 -0.41
N SER A 249 -34.93 24.08 0.26
CA SER A 249 -34.90 24.00 1.72
C SER A 249 -33.60 23.35 2.17
N VAL A 250 -32.84 24.08 3.00
CA VAL A 250 -31.64 23.58 3.68
C VAL A 250 -32.04 23.09 5.06
N THR A 251 -31.88 21.80 5.34
CA THR A 251 -32.05 21.25 6.70
C THR A 251 -30.69 20.86 7.25
N CYS A 252 -30.27 21.54 8.32
CA CYS A 252 -29.06 21.21 9.07
C CYS A 252 -29.46 20.27 10.22
N GLU A 253 -29.17 18.98 10.09
CA GLU A 253 -29.28 18.06 11.22
C GLU A 253 -27.97 18.12 12.01
N THR A 254 -27.94 18.94 13.06
CA THR A 254 -26.90 18.85 14.08
C THR A 254 -27.20 17.59 14.91
N GLY A 255 -26.46 16.51 14.67
CA GLY A 255 -26.47 15.34 15.54
C GLY A 255 -26.10 15.77 16.96
N ARG A 256 -27.05 15.64 17.90
CA ARG A 256 -26.80 15.81 19.32
C ARG A 256 -26.25 14.51 19.90
N SER A 257 -25.09 14.66 20.53
CA SER A 257 -24.46 13.94 21.65
C SER A 257 -24.79 12.47 21.87
#